data_AF-A0A7T2DD34-F1
#
_entry.id   AF-A0A7T2DD34-F1
#
_cell.length_a   1.000
_cell.length_b   1.000
_cell.length_c   1.000
_cell.angle_alpha   90.00
_cell.angle_beta   90.00
_cell.angle_gamma   90.00
#
_symmetry.space_group_name_H-M   'P 1'
#
loop_
_entity.id
_entity.type
_entity.pdbx_description
1 polymer ?
#
loop_
_entity_poly.entity_id
_entity_poly.type
_entity_poly.pdbx_seq_one_letter_code
_entity_poly.pdbx_strand_id
1 'polypeptide(L)'
;MDPRHLTDIQRAARFFYLQKLAFGGKVAGQTFGTSATSPPRLNLMRIEEDLSTAHLRLARTVVEHLDWAECMRRYDRPGTLFYLDPPYWGTAGYGNDFGLEQLPPHGQSRTRGQGASRHQRQRRARDVRGLRGPDDPHHQHPLHRRPGSN
;
A
#
# COMPACT_ATOMS: atom_id res chain seq x y z
N MET A 1 -16.02 -24.14 -0.88
CA MET A 1 -17.22 -23.29 -1.02
C MET A 1 -16.86 -22.08 -1.85
N ASP A 2 -17.49 -21.94 -3.00
CA ASP A 2 -17.39 -20.74 -3.82
C ASP A 2 -18.06 -19.56 -3.07
N PRO A 3 -17.37 -18.42 -2.87
CA PRO A 3 -17.92 -17.26 -2.17
C PRO A 3 -19.23 -16.73 -2.75
N ARG A 4 -19.50 -16.97 -4.04
CA ARG A 4 -20.73 -16.52 -4.72
C ARG A 4 -22.00 -17.17 -4.17
N HIS A 5 -21.90 -18.31 -3.50
CA HIS A 5 -23.04 -19.00 -2.88
C HIS A 5 -23.25 -18.64 -1.40
N LEU A 6 -22.46 -17.71 -0.86
CA LEU A 6 -22.56 -17.25 0.52
C LEU A 6 -23.40 -15.97 0.59
N THR A 7 -24.15 -15.81 1.67
CA THR A 7 -24.76 -14.53 2.03
C THR A 7 -23.70 -13.45 2.29
N ASP A 8 -24.09 -12.18 2.24
CA ASP A 8 -23.18 -11.05 2.46
C ASP A 8 -22.49 -11.14 3.83
N ILE A 9 -23.23 -11.52 4.88
CA ILE A 9 -22.67 -11.69 6.22
C ILE A 9 -21.67 -12.85 6.30
N GLN A 10 -21.94 -13.96 5.61
CA GLN A 10 -21.01 -15.09 5.52
C GLN A 10 -19.75 -14.72 4.73
N ARG A 11 -19.88 -13.94 3.65
CA ARG A 11 -18.71 -13.42 2.91
C ARG A 11 -17.90 -12.47 3.77
N ALA A 12 -18.54 -11.58 4.53
CA ALA A 12 -17.86 -10.66 5.45
C ALA A 12 -17.12 -11.41 6.56
N ALA A 13 -17.76 -12.40 7.20
CA ALA A 13 -17.13 -13.24 8.21
C ALA A 13 -15.93 -14.02 7.65
N ARG A 14 -16.08 -14.60 6.45
CA ARG A 14 -14.99 -15.29 5.75
C ARG A 14 -13.83 -14.35 5.41
N PHE A 15 -14.13 -13.15 4.91
CA PHE A 15 -13.12 -12.13 4.61
C PHE A 15 -12.35 -11.75 5.87
N PHE A 16 -13.04 -11.44 6.95
CA PHE A 16 -12.42 -11.10 8.24
C PHE A 16 -11.49 -12.21 8.74
N TYR A 17 -11.95 -13.46 8.70
CA TYR A 17 -11.17 -14.64 9.10
C TYR A 17 -9.87 -14.74 8.28
N LEU A 18 -9.97 -14.67 6.95
CA LEU A 18 -8.80 -14.76 6.06
C LEU A 18 -7.86 -13.57 6.25
N GLN A 19 -8.39 -12.35 6.38
CA GLN A 19 -7.59 -11.13 6.53
C GLN A 19 -6.77 -11.14 7.83
N LYS A 20 -7.34 -11.67 8.93
CA LYS A 20 -6.65 -11.79 10.21
C LYS A 20 -5.59 -12.90 10.20
N LEU A 21 -5.82 -14.01 9.50
CA LEU A 21 -4.91 -15.17 9.53
C LEU A 21 -3.89 -15.20 8.40
N ALA A 22 -4.13 -14.52 7.28
CA ALA A 22 -3.21 -14.50 6.15
C ALA A 22 -1.91 -13.73 6.47
N PHE A 23 -0.77 -14.28 6.03
CA PHE A 23 0.51 -13.60 6.08
C PHE A 23 0.45 -12.28 5.30
N GLY A 24 0.82 -11.18 5.96
CA GLY A 24 0.75 -9.83 5.38
C GLY A 24 -0.66 -9.35 5.04
N GLY A 25 -1.72 -10.06 5.45
CA GLY A 25 -3.10 -9.69 5.13
C GLY A 25 -3.39 -9.68 3.62
N LYS A 26 -2.76 -10.57 2.86
CA LYS A 26 -2.96 -10.63 1.40
C LYS A 26 -4.40 -10.99 1.04
N VAL A 27 -4.93 -10.33 0.02
CA VAL A 27 -6.26 -10.62 -0.54
C VAL A 27 -6.25 -11.71 -1.63
N ALA A 28 -5.08 -11.95 -2.24
CA ALA A 28 -4.83 -13.01 -3.20
C ALA A 28 -3.54 -13.76 -2.85
N GLY A 29 -3.46 -15.06 -3.20
CA GLY A 29 -2.30 -15.89 -2.86
C GLY A 29 -2.06 -16.00 -1.34
N GLN A 30 -3.14 -16.16 -0.57
CA GLN A 30 -3.10 -16.20 0.89
C GLN A 30 -2.35 -17.44 1.38
N THR A 31 -1.38 -17.22 2.27
CA THR A 31 -0.74 -18.25 3.07
C THR A 31 -0.99 -17.97 4.54
N PHE A 32 -1.00 -19.01 5.39
CA PHE A 32 -1.19 -18.83 6.82
C PHE A 32 -0.02 -18.06 7.43
N GLY A 33 -0.31 -17.04 8.23
CA GLY A 33 0.68 -16.24 8.93
C GLY A 33 1.07 -16.87 10.26
N THR A 34 2.36 -17.17 10.43
CA THR A 34 2.93 -17.68 11.69
C THR A 34 3.78 -16.61 12.38
N SER A 35 3.82 -16.61 13.71
CA SER A 35 4.73 -15.78 14.50
C SER A 35 5.28 -16.58 15.68
N ALA A 36 6.57 -16.47 15.94
CA ALA A 36 7.22 -17.08 17.10
C ALA A 36 7.14 -16.19 18.36
N THR A 37 6.86 -14.90 18.20
CA THR A 37 6.95 -13.88 19.27
C THR A 37 5.62 -13.20 19.55
N SER A 38 4.57 -13.47 18.77
CA SER A 38 3.27 -12.83 18.89
C SER A 38 2.17 -13.87 19.03
N PRO A 39 1.11 -13.58 19.81
CA PRO A 39 -0.04 -14.45 19.91
C PRO A 39 -0.78 -14.56 18.56
N PRO A 40 -1.64 -15.59 18.39
CA PRO A 40 -2.50 -15.71 17.22
C PRO A 40 -3.32 -14.44 16.96
N ARG A 41 -3.38 -14.02 15.69
CA ARG A 41 -4.00 -12.74 15.27
C ARG A 41 -5.52 -12.72 15.39
N LEU A 42 -6.16 -13.88 15.52
CA LEU A 42 -7.61 -14.02 15.67
C LEU A 42 -7.90 -14.70 17.00
N ASN A 43 -8.59 -13.98 17.88
CA ASN A 43 -9.15 -14.52 19.12
C ASN A 43 -10.67 -14.39 19.07
N LEU A 44 -11.38 -15.51 18.90
CA LEU A 44 -12.84 -15.52 18.79
C LEU A 44 -13.53 -15.02 20.07
N MET A 45 -12.90 -15.19 21.23
CA MET A 45 -13.44 -14.71 22.51
C MET A 45 -13.37 -13.18 22.64
N ARG A 46 -12.60 -12.50 21.79
CA ARG A 46 -12.44 -11.03 21.80
C ARG A 46 -12.93 -10.36 20.52
N ILE A 47 -13.56 -11.11 19.60
CA ILE A 47 -14.01 -10.56 18.32
C ILE A 47 -15.03 -9.43 18.52
N GLU A 48 -15.87 -9.54 19.54
CA GLU A 48 -16.87 -8.53 19.89
C GLU A 48 -16.22 -7.19 20.27
N GLU A 49 -15.12 -7.21 21.01
CA GLU A 49 -14.39 -6.00 21.41
C GLU A 49 -13.76 -5.30 20.19
N ASP A 50 -13.15 -6.07 19.29
CA ASP A 50 -12.56 -5.60 18.04
C ASP A 50 -13.64 -4.93 17.16
N LEU A 51 -14.77 -5.62 16.98
CA LEU A 51 -15.88 -5.14 16.16
C LEU A 51 -16.57 -3.93 16.78
N SER A 52 -16.76 -3.92 18.09
CA SER A 52 -17.34 -2.77 18.82
C SER A 52 -16.46 -1.53 18.68
N THR A 53 -15.14 -1.70 18.80
CA THR A 53 -14.18 -0.60 18.61
C THR A 53 -14.24 -0.05 17.18
N ALA A 54 -14.30 -0.93 16.17
CA ALA A 54 -14.42 -0.52 14.78
C ALA A 54 -15.76 0.20 14.54
N HIS A 55 -16.85 -0.31 15.10
CA HIS A 55 -18.19 0.28 15.01
C HIS A 55 -18.21 1.70 15.57
N LEU A 56 -17.67 1.93 16.77
CA LEU A 56 -17.62 3.26 17.38
C LEU A 56 -16.83 4.27 16.54
N ARG A 57 -15.72 3.83 15.92
CA ARG A 57 -14.93 4.68 15.01
C ARG A 57 -15.67 5.03 13.72
N LEU A 58 -16.52 4.12 13.23
CA LEU A 58 -17.23 4.25 11.96
C LEU A 58 -18.69 4.69 12.13
N ALA A 59 -19.16 4.94 13.36
CA ALA A 59 -20.57 5.20 13.67
C ALA A 59 -21.15 6.42 12.93
N ARG A 60 -20.29 7.35 12.49
CA ARG A 60 -20.68 8.54 11.70
C ARG A 60 -20.01 8.57 10.32
N THR A 61 -19.65 7.40 9.79
CA THR A 61 -18.98 7.25 8.50
C THR A 61 -19.92 6.62 7.50
N VAL A 62 -20.02 7.23 6.32
CA VAL A 62 -20.67 6.62 5.15
C VAL A 62 -19.59 5.93 4.33
N VAL A 63 -19.82 4.66 3.97
CA VAL A 63 -18.92 3.86 3.13
C VAL A 63 -19.55 3.72 1.75
N GLU A 64 -18.84 4.17 0.73
CA GLU A 64 -19.29 4.14 -0.67
C GLU A 64 -18.41 3.17 -1.48
N HIS A 65 -19.05 2.35 -2.31
CA HIS A 65 -18.38 1.47 -3.26
C HIS A 65 -18.55 2.04 -4.68
N LEU A 66 -17.86 3.15 -4.94
CA LEU A 66 -17.93 3.91 -6.18
C LEU A 66 -16.53 4.10 -6.78
N ASP A 67 -16.49 4.49 -8.05
CA ASP A 67 -15.31 5.11 -8.62
C ASP A 67 -14.92 6.38 -7.83
N TRP A 68 -13.62 6.62 -7.68
CA TRP A 68 -13.10 7.69 -6.84
C TRP A 68 -13.51 9.08 -7.35
N ALA A 69 -13.57 9.28 -8.67
CA ALA A 69 -13.92 10.57 -9.26
C ALA A 69 -15.42 10.87 -9.05
N GLU A 70 -16.26 9.84 -9.16
CA GLU A 70 -17.69 9.93 -8.86
C GLU A 70 -17.93 10.23 -7.37
N CYS A 71 -17.17 9.58 -6.48
CA CYS A 71 -17.21 9.86 -5.04
C CYS A 71 -16.83 11.32 -4.75
N MET A 72 -15.74 11.82 -5.35
CA MET A 72 -15.35 13.23 -5.20
C MET A 72 -16.42 14.19 -5.68
N ARG A 73 -16.97 13.97 -6.89
CA ARG A 73 -18.03 14.81 -7.46
C ARG A 73 -19.27 14.87 -6.56
N ARG A 74 -19.60 13.79 -5.87
CA ARG A 74 -20.77 13.70 -4.98
C ARG A 74 -20.63 14.54 -3.70
N TYR A 75 -19.41 14.63 -3.17
CA TYR A 75 -19.15 15.24 -1.85
C TYR A 75 -18.39 16.57 -1.92
N ASP A 76 -18.00 17.04 -3.12
CA ASP A 76 -17.33 18.34 -3.29
C ASP A 76 -18.26 19.49 -2.90
N ARG A 77 -17.93 20.12 -1.76
CA ARG A 77 -18.67 21.20 -1.13
C ARG A 77 -17.67 22.13 -0.44
N PRO A 78 -18.02 23.42 -0.25
CA PRO A 78 -17.21 24.30 0.59
C PRO A 78 -16.99 23.68 1.98
N GLY A 79 -15.72 23.55 2.37
CA GLY A 79 -15.31 22.94 3.65
C GLY A 79 -15.07 21.43 3.62
N THR A 80 -15.32 20.73 2.50
CA THR A 80 -14.91 19.33 2.35
C THR A 80 -13.38 19.23 2.27
N LEU A 81 -12.81 18.32 3.05
CA LEU A 81 -11.41 17.89 2.97
C LEU A 81 -11.36 16.53 2.27
N PHE A 82 -10.65 16.45 1.14
CA PHE A 82 -10.33 15.18 0.50
C PHE A 82 -8.93 14.72 0.92
N TYR A 83 -8.88 13.49 1.45
CA TYR A 83 -7.63 12.77 1.67
C TYR A 83 -7.56 11.63 0.65
N LEU A 84 -6.52 11.65 -0.20
CA LEU A 84 -6.33 10.68 -1.27
C LEU A 84 -5.08 9.84 -1.00
N ASP A 85 -5.25 8.51 -1.07
CA ASP A 85 -4.17 7.52 -0.95
C ASP A 85 -4.25 6.54 -2.13
N PRO A 86 -3.95 7.00 -3.37
CA PRO A 86 -4.03 6.17 -4.56
C PRO A 86 -2.96 5.06 -4.53
N PRO A 87 -3.17 3.96 -5.29
CA PRO A 87 -2.16 2.92 -5.45
C PRO A 87 -0.82 3.51 -5.90
N TYR A 88 0.26 3.20 -5.17
CA TYR A 88 1.58 3.71 -5.51
C TYR A 88 2.13 3.05 -6.78
N TRP A 89 2.54 3.89 -7.73
CA TRP A 89 3.12 3.45 -9.00
C TRP A 89 4.28 2.48 -8.81
N GLY A 90 4.29 1.38 -9.58
CA GLY A 90 5.36 0.38 -9.56
C GLY A 90 5.42 -0.48 -8.30
N THR A 91 4.47 -0.34 -7.37
CA THR A 91 4.39 -1.15 -6.13
C THR A 91 3.05 -1.89 -6.00
N ALA A 92 2.05 -1.50 -6.79
CA ALA A 92 0.70 -2.00 -6.71
C ALA A 92 0.57 -3.40 -7.33
N GLY A 93 0.53 -4.43 -6.48
CA GLY A 93 0.00 -5.76 -6.81
C GLY A 93 -1.53 -5.85 -6.58
N TYR A 94 -2.26 -4.74 -6.73
CA TYR A 94 -3.68 -4.61 -6.36
C TYR A 94 -4.65 -5.17 -7.42
N GLY A 95 -4.16 -5.85 -8.45
CA GLY A 95 -4.98 -6.56 -9.44
C GLY A 95 -5.77 -5.70 -10.42
N ASN A 96 -5.75 -4.37 -10.26
CA ASN A 96 -6.32 -3.40 -11.19
C ASN A 96 -5.23 -2.47 -11.72
N ASP A 97 -5.30 -2.14 -13.02
CA ASP A 97 -4.41 -1.17 -13.67
C ASP A 97 -4.77 0.25 -13.22
N PHE A 98 -4.01 0.77 -12.25
CA PHE A 98 -4.04 2.18 -11.86
C PHE A 98 -2.88 2.88 -12.57
N GLY A 99 -3.17 3.47 -13.73
CA GLY A 99 -2.16 4.12 -14.55
C GLY A 99 -1.77 5.50 -14.02
N LEU A 100 -0.59 5.98 -14.43
CA LEU A 100 -0.07 7.30 -14.03
C LEU A 100 -1.01 8.44 -14.41
N GLU A 101 -1.83 8.27 -15.44
CA GLU A 101 -2.82 9.23 -15.90
C GLU A 101 -3.94 9.48 -14.89
N GLN A 102 -4.18 8.55 -13.97
CA GLN A 102 -5.17 8.68 -12.91
C GLN A 102 -4.61 9.42 -11.68
N LEU A 103 -3.28 9.55 -11.57
CA LEU A 103 -2.70 10.36 -10.53
C LEU A 103 -2.94 11.84 -10.86
N PRO A 104 -3.44 12.64 -9.91
CA PRO A 104 -3.54 14.07 -10.12
C PRO A 104 -2.15 14.64 -10.44
N PRO A 105 -2.01 15.50 -11.46
CA PRO A 105 -0.73 16.12 -11.80
C PRO A 105 -0.16 16.79 -10.55
N HIS A 106 1.11 16.50 -10.27
CA HIS A 106 1.84 16.91 -9.08
C HIS A 106 1.41 18.30 -8.55
N GLY A 107 0.82 18.32 -7.35
CA GLY A 107 0.66 19.55 -6.59
C GLY A 107 -0.57 20.42 -6.86
N GLN A 108 -1.62 19.95 -7.54
CA GLN A 108 -2.89 20.69 -7.58
C GLN A 108 -3.98 20.00 -6.77
N SER A 109 -4.09 20.43 -5.50
CA SER A 109 -5.32 20.36 -4.73
C SER A 109 -6.39 21.15 -5.48
N ARG A 110 -7.15 20.49 -6.37
CA ARG A 110 -8.36 21.08 -6.96
C ARG A 110 -9.51 20.87 -5.99
N THR A 111 -9.50 21.65 -4.91
CA THR A 111 -10.66 21.91 -4.07
C THR A 111 -10.56 23.30 -3.47
N ARG A 112 -11.71 23.99 -3.38
CA ARG A 112 -11.85 25.27 -2.64
C ARG A 112 -11.61 25.12 -1.12
N GLY A 113 -11.36 23.91 -0.63
CA GLY A 113 -10.96 23.58 0.73
C GLY A 113 -9.67 22.76 0.73
N GLN A 114 -8.88 22.94 1.79
CA GLN A 114 -7.56 22.34 2.03
C GLN A 114 -7.51 20.86 1.61
N GLY A 115 -6.49 20.45 0.86
CA GLY A 115 -6.27 19.06 0.45
C GLY A 115 -4.92 18.54 0.94
N ALA A 116 -4.88 17.30 1.43
CA ALA A 116 -3.66 16.63 1.85
C ALA A 116 -3.52 15.30 1.08
N SER A 117 -2.42 15.16 0.34
CA SER A 117 -2.07 13.93 -0.39
C SER A 117 -0.77 13.35 0.17
N ARG A 118 -0.69 12.04 0.37
CA ARG A 118 0.61 11.38 0.56
C ARG A 118 1.35 11.31 -0.78
N HIS A 119 2.63 11.68 -0.77
CA HIS A 119 3.50 11.58 -1.94
C HIS A 119 4.75 10.77 -1.58
N GLN A 120 5.09 9.79 -2.42
CA GLN A 120 6.39 9.14 -2.38
C GLN A 120 7.39 10.01 -3.15
N ARG A 121 8.41 10.53 -2.45
CA ARG A 121 9.56 11.17 -3.10
C ARG A 121 10.36 10.11 -3.86
N GLN A 122 10.02 9.86 -5.11
CA GLN A 122 10.89 9.12 -6.01
C GLN A 122 12.02 10.07 -6.44
N ARG A 123 13.24 9.81 -5.98
CA ARG A 123 14.42 10.47 -6.54
C ARG A 123 14.48 10.01 -8.00
N ARG A 124 14.32 10.95 -8.94
CA ARG A 124 14.70 10.71 -10.34
C ARG A 124 16.14 10.19 -10.30
N ALA A 125 16.34 8.94 -10.70
CA ALA A 125 17.67 8.47 -11.05
C ALA A 125 18.09 9.37 -12.21
N ARG A 126 18.88 10.41 -11.91
CA ARG A 126 19.61 11.14 -12.93
C ARG A 126 20.48 10.10 -13.60
N ASP A 127 20.32 10.03 -14.92
CA ASP A 127 21.15 9.28 -15.83
C ASP A 127 22.63 9.46 -15.45
N VAL A 128 23.23 8.46 -14.80
CA VAL A 128 24.68 8.39 -14.62
C VAL A 128 25.23 7.66 -15.84
N ARG A 129 25.04 8.28 -17.00
CA ARG A 129 25.73 7.91 -18.25
C ARG A 129 26.07 9.19 -18.98
N GLY A 130 27.22 9.75 -18.64
CA GLY A 130 27.81 10.81 -19.43
C GLY A 130 28.64 11.80 -18.65
N LEU A 131 29.65 11.34 -17.89
CA LEU A 131 30.85 12.14 -17.59
C LEU A 131 32.01 11.16 -17.32
N ARG A 132 32.64 10.66 -18.37
CA ARG A 132 33.99 10.11 -18.31
C ARG A 132 34.84 10.95 -19.26
N GLY A 133 35.45 12.01 -18.72
CA GLY A 133 36.52 12.72 -19.41
C GLY A 133 37.77 11.83 -19.43
N PRO A 134 38.59 11.91 -20.49
CA PRO A 134 39.93 11.33 -20.46
C PRO A 134 40.79 12.20 -19.52
N ASP A 135 41.83 11.60 -18.95
CA ASP A 135 42.88 12.26 -18.14
C ASP A 135 42.62 12.34 -16.63
N ASP A 136 42.97 11.25 -15.93
CA ASP A 136 43.60 11.35 -14.59
C ASP A 136 44.57 10.16 -14.37
N PRO A 137 45.89 10.40 -14.32
CA PRO A 137 46.91 9.40 -14.01
C PRO A 137 47.13 9.33 -12.48
N HIS A 138 47.86 8.29 -12.03
CA HIS A 138 48.25 8.01 -10.63
C HIS A 138 47.24 7.17 -9.83
N HIS A 139 47.46 5.85 -9.75
CA HIS A 139 48.28 5.27 -8.70
C HIS A 139 48.42 3.74 -8.93
N GLN A 140 49.63 3.31 -9.24
CA GLN A 140 50.03 1.89 -9.25
C GLN A 140 50.64 1.55 -7.88
N HIS A 141 50.12 0.55 -7.17
CA HIS A 141 50.93 -0.43 -6.42
C HIS A 141 50.04 -1.61 -5.92
N PRO A 142 50.60 -2.79 -5.56
CA PRO A 142 50.50 -3.99 -6.38
C PRO A 142 49.86 -5.17 -5.65
N LEU A 143 49.42 -6.13 -6.45
CA LEU A 143 49.02 -7.46 -6.03
C LEU A 143 50.24 -8.24 -5.51
N HIS A 144 50.28 -8.56 -4.22
CA HIS A 144 51.10 -9.67 -3.72
C HIS A 144 50.22 -10.86 -3.35
N ARG A 145 50.13 -11.80 -4.30
CA ARG A 145 49.91 -13.23 -4.04
C ARG A 145 51.09 -13.78 -3.24
N ARG A 146 50.83 -14.65 -2.28
CA ARG A 146 51.70 -15.78 -1.93
C ARG A 146 50.86 -17.02 -1.54
N PRO A 147 51.45 -18.22 -1.68
CA PRO A 147 50.76 -19.44 -2.12
C PRO A 147 50.45 -20.41 -0.97
N GLY A 148 49.62 -21.42 -1.25
CA GLY A 148 49.31 -22.49 -0.30
C GLY A 148 50.38 -23.59 -0.22
N SER A 149 50.35 -24.32 0.91
CA SER A 149 50.57 -25.78 1.10
C SER A 149 51.09 -26.06 2.51
N ASN A 150 50.30 -26.71 3.38
CA ASN A 150 50.37 -28.13 3.74
C ASN A 150 49.27 -28.45 4.76
#